data_AF-A0A923VSP4-F1
#
_entry.id   AF-A0A923VSP4-F1
#
_cell.length_a   1.000
_cell.length_b   1.000
_cell.length_c   1.000
_cell.angle_alpha   90.00
_cell.angle_beta   90.00
_cell.angle_gamma   90.00
#
_symmetry.space_group_name_H-M   'P 1'
#
loop_
_entity.id
_entity.type
_entity.pdbx_description
1 polymer ?
#
loop_
_entity_poly.entity_id
_entity_poly.type
_entity_poly.pdbx_seq_one_letter_code
_entity_poly.pdbx_strand_id
1 'polypeptide(L)'
;MSSGGFHVHGPHDHEVEHATQHAAHEGGSTMINQIAMFTAIIATVGAIMSYMGGATQANAGLYKNNAAIKKTEASNQWNYFQSKSTKQSLAELARDLAPEDKKAFYTAKVERYEKEKNEIKVAADKLEAAATVWDKDSDTQMHQHHRWAQATTALQVAIALAAIALLTRKKWLEYAMFVVAGIGAVIGVLALAHI
;
A
#
# COMPACT_ATOMS: atom_id res chain seq x y z
N MET A 1 -48.30 -25.08 -45.47
CA MET A 1 -47.98 -23.66 -45.24
C MET A 1 -46.53 -23.59 -44.81
N SER A 2 -45.61 -23.25 -45.73
CA SER A 2 -44.18 -23.12 -45.44
C SER A 2 -43.84 -21.63 -45.31
N SER A 3 -43.52 -21.17 -44.10
CA SER A 3 -43.13 -19.79 -43.83
C SER A 3 -41.64 -19.60 -44.13
N GLY A 4 -41.31 -19.24 -45.36
CA GLY A 4 -39.98 -18.73 -45.72
C GLY A 4 -39.81 -17.31 -45.20
N GLY A 5 -39.09 -17.15 -44.09
CA GLY A 5 -38.67 -15.84 -43.60
C GLY A 5 -37.56 -15.29 -44.49
N PHE A 6 -37.89 -14.36 -45.39
CA PHE A 6 -36.90 -13.55 -46.10
C PHE A 6 -36.31 -12.54 -45.10
N HIS A 7 -35.15 -12.86 -44.53
CA HIS A 7 -34.40 -11.95 -43.68
C HIS A 7 -33.57 -11.02 -44.56
N VAL A 8 -34.11 -9.86 -44.90
CA VAL A 8 -33.42 -8.82 -45.68
C VAL A 8 -32.39 -8.17 -44.75
N HIS A 9 -31.11 -8.47 -44.96
CA HIS A 9 -30.01 -7.81 -44.26
C HIS A 9 -29.99 -6.34 -44.68
N GLY A 10 -29.91 -5.41 -43.72
CA GLY A 10 -29.78 -3.99 -44.03
C GLY A 10 -28.42 -3.72 -44.70
N PRO A 11 -28.31 -2.75 -45.62
CA PRO A 11 -27.02 -2.43 -46.25
C PRO A 11 -25.92 -2.18 -45.23
N HIS A 12 -26.26 -1.63 -44.05
CA HIS A 12 -25.34 -1.44 -42.94
C HIS A 12 -24.85 -2.74 -42.25
N ASP A 13 -25.68 -3.79 -42.18
CA ASP A 13 -25.22 -5.09 -41.66
C ASP A 13 -24.24 -5.73 -42.64
N HIS A 14 -24.48 -5.56 -43.94
CA HIS A 14 -23.55 -5.97 -44.99
C HIS A 14 -22.23 -5.18 -44.91
N GLU A 15 -22.25 -3.88 -44.59
CA GLU A 15 -21.02 -3.07 -44.45
C GLU A 15 -20.24 -3.40 -43.17
N VAL A 16 -20.92 -3.73 -42.07
CA VAL A 16 -20.28 -4.14 -40.81
C VAL A 16 -19.68 -5.54 -40.95
N GLU A 17 -20.38 -6.44 -41.63
CA GLU A 17 -19.91 -7.80 -41.91
C GLU A 17 -18.80 -7.80 -42.97
N HIS A 18 -18.85 -6.92 -43.98
CA HIS A 18 -17.73 -6.70 -44.89
C HIS A 18 -16.56 -5.97 -44.21
N ALA A 19 -16.75 -5.00 -43.32
CA ALA A 19 -15.65 -4.36 -42.60
C ALA A 19 -14.91 -5.34 -41.67
N THR A 20 -15.66 -6.26 -41.03
CA THR A 20 -15.08 -7.34 -40.21
C THR A 20 -14.46 -8.46 -41.04
N GLN A 21 -15.05 -8.83 -42.18
CA GLN A 21 -14.48 -9.84 -43.08
C GLN A 21 -13.28 -9.32 -43.90
N HIS A 22 -13.26 -8.05 -44.30
CA HIS A 22 -12.09 -7.42 -44.95
C HIS A 22 -10.92 -7.25 -43.96
N ALA A 23 -11.18 -7.02 -42.67
CA ALA A 23 -10.15 -7.08 -41.63
C ALA A 23 -9.61 -8.50 -41.37
N ALA A 24 -10.40 -9.53 -41.66
CA ALA A 24 -10.03 -10.93 -41.46
C ALA A 24 -9.26 -11.55 -42.65
N HIS A 25 -9.46 -11.04 -43.87
CA HIS A 25 -8.94 -11.66 -45.10
C HIS A 25 -7.68 -11.02 -45.71
N GLU A 26 -7.28 -9.80 -45.33
CA GLU A 26 -5.99 -9.22 -45.77
C GLU A 26 -4.95 -9.35 -44.67
N GLY A 27 -4.06 -10.37 -44.73
CA GLY A 27 -2.65 -10.41 -44.26
C GLY A 27 -2.21 -9.82 -42.89
N GLY A 28 -3.12 -9.25 -42.11
CA GLY A 28 -2.90 -8.42 -40.92
C GLY A 28 -3.65 -8.96 -39.70
N SER A 29 -4.46 -10.02 -39.85
CA SER A 29 -5.10 -10.71 -38.72
C SER A 29 -4.08 -11.30 -37.76
N THR A 30 -2.93 -11.79 -38.27
CA THR A 30 -1.83 -12.29 -37.44
C THR A 30 -1.19 -11.17 -36.62
N MET A 31 -0.94 -10.01 -37.24
CA MET A 31 -0.32 -8.86 -36.55
C MET A 31 -1.27 -8.25 -35.52
N ILE A 32 -2.56 -8.11 -35.85
CA ILE A 32 -3.59 -7.59 -34.94
C ILE A 32 -3.81 -8.58 -33.77
N ASN A 33 -3.92 -9.89 -34.02
CA ASN A 33 -4.01 -10.88 -32.95
C ASN A 33 -2.75 -10.91 -32.08
N GLN A 34 -1.56 -10.77 -32.67
CA GLN A 34 -0.30 -10.68 -31.91
C GLN A 34 -0.30 -9.44 -31.00
N ILE A 35 -0.65 -8.26 -31.51
CA ILE A 35 -0.72 -7.02 -30.73
C ILE A 35 -1.76 -7.16 -29.61
N ALA A 36 -2.94 -7.72 -29.89
CA ALA A 36 -3.99 -7.95 -28.90
C ALA A 36 -3.52 -8.91 -27.79
N MET A 37 -2.86 -10.00 -28.15
CA MET A 37 -2.32 -10.97 -27.19
C MET A 37 -1.20 -10.36 -26.33
N PHE A 38 -0.26 -9.61 -26.92
CA PHE A 38 0.77 -8.89 -26.17
C PHE A 38 0.16 -7.84 -25.23
N THR A 39 -0.87 -7.12 -25.66
CA THR A 39 -1.57 -6.14 -24.82
C THR A 39 -2.27 -6.81 -23.64
N ALA A 40 -2.92 -7.96 -23.84
CA ALA A 40 -3.53 -8.73 -22.75
C ALA A 40 -2.50 -9.23 -21.73
N ILE A 41 -1.33 -9.69 -22.20
CA ILE A 41 -0.23 -10.12 -21.31
C ILE A 41 0.32 -8.93 -20.51
N ILE A 42 0.57 -7.80 -21.17
CA ILE A 42 1.05 -6.57 -20.48
C ILE A 42 0.01 -6.08 -19.47
N ALA A 43 -1.28 -6.12 -19.82
CA ALA A 43 -2.35 -5.70 -18.93
C ALA A 43 -2.46 -6.60 -17.69
N THR A 44 -2.33 -7.92 -17.84
CA THR A 44 -2.36 -8.87 -16.70
C THR A 44 -1.15 -8.67 -15.78
N VAL A 45 0.05 -8.49 -16.33
CA VAL A 45 1.24 -8.15 -15.55
C VAL A 45 1.06 -6.80 -14.83
N GLY A 46 0.53 -5.79 -15.52
CA GLY A 46 0.24 -4.48 -14.93
C GLY A 46 -0.80 -4.53 -13.82
N ALA A 47 -1.83 -5.37 -13.96
CA ALA A 47 -2.82 -5.59 -12.91
C ALA A 47 -2.20 -6.19 -11.64
N ILE A 48 -1.28 -7.15 -11.79
CA ILE A 48 -0.54 -7.74 -10.65
C ILE A 48 0.35 -6.69 -9.97
N MET A 49 1.10 -5.90 -10.74
CA MET A 49 1.94 -4.82 -10.20
C MET A 49 1.11 -3.77 -9.45
N SER A 50 -0.01 -3.35 -10.04
CA SER A 50 -0.95 -2.39 -9.44
C SER A 50 -1.55 -2.94 -8.14
N TYR A 51 -1.97 -4.21 -8.13
CA TYR A 51 -2.46 -4.86 -6.92
C TYR A 51 -1.39 -4.91 -5.82
N MET A 52 -0.15 -5.26 -6.16
CA MET A 52 0.94 -5.35 -5.19
C MET A 52 1.35 -3.98 -4.63
N GLY A 53 1.34 -2.93 -5.47
CA GLY A 53 1.47 -1.55 -5.01
C GLY A 53 0.37 -1.18 -4.03
N GLY A 54 -0.90 -1.42 -4.39
CA GLY A 54 -2.03 -1.15 -3.51
C GLY A 54 -1.98 -1.92 -2.19
N ALA A 55 -1.62 -3.20 -2.23
CA ALA A 55 -1.54 -4.06 -1.04
C ALA A 55 -0.43 -3.61 -0.08
N THR A 56 0.77 -3.30 -0.58
CA THR A 56 1.88 -2.81 0.24
C THR A 56 1.60 -1.43 0.84
N GLN A 57 0.92 -0.54 0.09
CA GLN A 57 0.44 0.75 0.61
C GLN A 57 -0.57 0.58 1.75
N ALA A 58 -1.55 -0.31 1.56
CA ALA A 58 -2.57 -0.58 2.56
C ALA A 58 -1.95 -1.17 3.83
N ASN A 59 -1.04 -2.14 3.69
CA ASN A 59 -0.34 -2.75 4.82
C ASN A 59 0.53 -1.73 5.57
N ALA A 60 1.26 -0.87 4.87
CA ALA A 60 2.00 0.23 5.49
C ALA A 60 1.06 1.14 6.29
N GLY A 61 -0.09 1.51 5.73
CA GLY A 61 -1.11 2.30 6.42
C GLY A 61 -1.65 1.63 7.68
N LEU A 62 -1.93 0.33 7.63
CA LEU A 62 -2.38 -0.45 8.79
C LEU A 62 -1.33 -0.50 9.90
N TYR A 63 -0.06 -0.74 9.55
CA TYR A 63 1.04 -0.74 10.53
C TYR A 63 1.26 0.65 11.14
N LYS A 64 1.20 1.72 10.35
CA LYS A 64 1.25 3.10 10.83
C LYS A 64 0.11 3.41 11.82
N ASN A 65 -1.10 2.91 11.53
CA ASN A 65 -2.26 3.08 12.41
C ASN A 65 -2.07 2.34 13.73
N ASN A 66 -1.63 1.07 13.69
CA ASN A 66 -1.30 0.29 14.88
C ASN A 66 -0.22 0.97 15.73
N ALA A 67 0.83 1.51 15.10
CA ALA A 67 1.86 2.29 15.77
C ALA A 67 1.27 3.52 16.47
N ALA A 68 0.37 4.25 15.81
CA ALA A 68 -0.31 5.41 16.39
C ALA A 68 -1.21 5.05 17.58
N ILE A 69 -1.96 3.94 17.49
CA ILE A 69 -2.76 3.41 18.61
C ILE A 69 -1.84 3.09 19.79
N LYS A 70 -0.77 2.34 19.57
CA LYS A 70 0.17 1.94 20.64
C LYS A 70 0.89 3.14 21.26
N LYS A 71 1.27 4.13 20.45
CA LYS A 71 1.84 5.39 20.93
C LYS A 71 0.85 6.20 21.76
N THR A 72 -0.44 6.18 21.39
CA THR A 72 -1.50 6.82 22.18
C THR A 72 -1.73 6.09 23.50
N GLU A 73 -1.77 4.75 23.49
CA GLU A 73 -1.84 3.94 24.71
C GLU A 73 -0.64 4.20 25.64
N ALA A 74 0.58 4.27 25.09
CA ALA A 74 1.79 4.62 25.84
C ALA A 74 1.69 6.02 26.46
N SER A 75 1.24 7.02 25.70
CA SER A 75 0.99 8.37 26.19
C SER A 75 0.00 8.39 27.35
N ASN A 76 -1.07 7.61 27.27
CA ASN A 76 -2.03 7.47 28.37
C ASN A 76 -1.38 6.85 29.62
N GLN A 77 -0.50 5.86 29.47
CA GLN A 77 0.25 5.31 30.61
C GLN A 77 1.24 6.32 31.20
N TRP A 78 1.94 7.09 30.38
CA TRP A 78 2.80 8.17 30.86
C TRP A 78 2.01 9.25 31.61
N ASN A 79 0.84 9.64 31.10
CA ASN A 79 -0.05 10.56 31.80
C ASN A 79 -0.52 9.98 33.15
N TYR A 80 -0.78 8.67 33.22
CA TYR A 80 -1.14 8.02 34.47
C TYR A 80 0.03 7.96 35.46
N PHE A 81 1.25 7.68 34.97
CA PHE A 81 2.49 7.76 35.74
C PHE A 81 2.68 9.16 36.32
N GLN A 82 2.52 10.21 35.51
CA GLN A 82 2.64 11.60 35.95
C GLN A 82 1.60 11.92 37.04
N SER A 83 0.35 11.48 36.87
CA SER A 83 -0.69 11.65 37.90
C SER A 83 -0.33 10.97 39.23
N LYS A 84 0.23 9.75 39.17
CA LYS A 84 0.69 9.02 40.37
C LYS A 84 1.89 9.69 41.01
N SER A 85 2.83 10.19 40.22
CA SER A 85 3.98 10.96 40.69
C SER A 85 3.54 12.22 41.45
N THR A 86 2.54 12.95 40.95
CA THR A 86 1.97 14.10 41.65
C THR A 86 1.31 13.69 42.97
N LYS A 87 0.56 12.57 43.00
CA LYS A 87 -0.06 12.05 44.23
C LYS A 87 0.98 11.60 45.26
N GLN A 88 2.09 11.03 44.79
CA GLN A 88 3.23 10.66 45.64
C GLN A 88 3.88 11.90 46.24
N SER A 89 4.22 12.89 45.41
CA SER A 89 4.83 14.15 45.87
C SER A 89 3.95 14.86 46.91
N LEU A 90 2.62 14.85 46.73
CA LEU A 90 1.68 15.37 47.72
C LEU A 90 1.68 14.53 49.02
N ALA A 91 1.82 13.21 48.94
CA ALA A 91 1.91 12.34 50.11
C ALA A 91 3.24 12.51 50.85
N GLU A 92 4.35 12.74 50.14
CA GLU A 92 5.66 13.08 50.71
C GLU A 92 5.58 14.42 51.46
N LEU A 93 5.01 15.45 50.82
CA LEU A 93 4.77 16.73 51.48
C LEU A 93 3.88 16.56 52.74
N ALA A 94 2.79 15.81 52.64
CA ALA A 94 1.91 15.55 53.78
C ALA A 94 2.61 14.78 54.91
N ARG A 95 3.51 13.84 54.59
CA ARG A 95 4.35 13.14 55.57
C ARG A 95 5.27 14.13 56.30
N ASP A 96 5.89 15.04 55.57
CA ASP A 96 6.89 15.96 56.12
C ASP A 96 6.25 17.02 57.03
N LEU A 97 5.01 17.43 56.74
CA LEU A 97 4.21 18.33 57.58
C LEU A 97 3.41 17.63 58.69
N ALA A 98 3.30 16.29 58.65
CA ALA A 98 2.48 15.55 59.60
C ALA A 98 3.14 15.42 60.99
N PRO A 99 2.34 15.37 62.07
CA PRO A 99 2.82 14.94 63.37
C PRO A 99 3.25 13.46 63.35
N GLU A 100 4.12 13.06 64.27
CA GLU A 100 4.81 11.75 64.25
C GLU A 100 3.85 10.56 64.19
N ASP A 101 2.70 10.65 64.84
CA ASP A 101 1.64 9.63 64.87
C ASP A 101 1.08 9.29 63.48
N LYS A 102 1.15 10.23 62.52
CA LYS A 102 0.64 10.06 61.15
C LYS A 102 1.71 9.85 60.10
N LYS A 103 3.00 10.00 60.43
CA LYS A 103 4.11 9.83 59.47
C LYS A 103 4.18 8.42 58.88
N ALA A 104 3.96 7.39 59.70
CA ALA A 104 3.95 6.00 59.23
C ALA A 104 2.86 5.75 58.17
N PHE A 105 1.66 6.32 58.36
CA PHE A 105 0.57 6.20 57.40
C PHE A 105 0.89 6.83 56.03
N TYR A 106 1.49 8.03 56.03
CA TYR A 106 1.89 8.66 54.77
C TYR A 106 3.08 7.96 54.11
N THR A 107 4.03 7.43 54.90
CA THR A 107 5.15 6.64 54.37
C THR A 107 4.65 5.40 53.62
N ALA A 108 3.69 4.66 54.18
CA ALA A 108 3.07 3.51 53.50
C ALA A 108 2.36 3.91 52.19
N LYS A 109 1.75 5.11 52.12
CA LYS A 109 1.16 5.63 50.88
C LYS A 109 2.21 5.95 49.82
N VAL A 110 3.32 6.56 50.22
CA VAL A 110 4.45 6.87 49.33
C VAL A 110 5.01 5.59 48.73
N GLU A 111 5.30 4.58 49.55
CA GLU A 111 5.79 3.28 49.09
C GLU A 111 4.83 2.60 48.11
N ARG A 112 3.52 2.63 48.41
CA ARG A 112 2.49 2.10 47.50
C ARG A 112 2.51 2.83 46.16
N TYR A 113 2.54 4.16 46.16
CA TYR A 113 2.55 4.93 44.92
C TYR A 113 3.84 4.74 44.12
N GLU A 114 4.98 4.59 44.78
CA GLU A 114 6.26 4.29 44.12
C GLU A 114 6.19 2.93 43.41
N LYS A 115 5.64 1.90 44.06
CA LYS A 115 5.41 0.59 43.43
C LYS A 115 4.48 0.68 42.22
N GLU A 116 3.32 1.33 42.38
CA GLU A 116 2.35 1.52 41.29
C GLU A 116 2.95 2.29 40.11
N LYS A 117 3.76 3.33 40.37
CA LYS A 117 4.48 4.10 39.33
C LYS A 117 5.41 3.20 38.52
N ASN A 118 6.18 2.35 39.19
CA ASN A 118 7.15 1.49 38.52
C ASN A 118 6.45 0.45 37.62
N GLU A 119 5.33 -0.10 38.07
CA GLU A 119 4.49 -0.99 37.25
C GLU A 119 3.94 -0.26 36.00
N ILE A 120 3.44 0.97 36.17
CA ILE A 120 2.93 1.80 35.05
C ILE A 120 4.06 2.14 34.07
N LYS A 121 5.26 2.48 34.57
CA LYS A 121 6.41 2.79 33.74
C LYS A 121 6.80 1.61 32.85
N VAL A 122 6.89 0.40 33.41
CA VAL A 122 7.19 -0.81 32.63
C VAL A 122 6.12 -1.07 31.56
N ALA A 123 4.84 -0.81 31.86
CA ALA A 123 3.77 -0.93 30.88
C ALA A 123 3.88 0.14 29.76
N ALA A 124 4.21 1.39 30.11
CA ALA A 124 4.45 2.47 29.15
C ALA A 124 5.61 2.13 28.22
N ASP A 125 6.77 1.74 28.77
CA ASP A 125 7.97 1.38 28.00
C ASP A 125 7.69 0.22 27.03
N LYS A 126 6.90 -0.78 27.46
CA LYS A 126 6.50 -1.91 26.60
C LYS A 126 5.62 -1.45 25.43
N LEU A 127 4.71 -0.50 25.66
CA LEU A 127 3.85 0.04 24.62
C LEU A 127 4.63 0.90 23.63
N GLU A 128 5.61 1.69 24.12
CA GLU A 128 6.52 2.44 23.24
C GLU A 128 7.35 1.52 22.37
N ALA A 129 7.94 0.47 22.94
CA ALA A 129 8.70 -0.52 22.18
C ALA A 129 7.84 -1.17 21.08
N ALA A 130 6.60 -1.55 21.42
CA ALA A 130 5.66 -2.09 20.44
C ALA A 130 5.31 -1.07 19.34
N ALA A 131 5.08 0.19 19.70
CA ALA A 131 4.81 1.25 18.73
C ALA A 131 5.98 1.46 17.76
N THR A 132 7.23 1.42 18.25
CA THR A 132 8.43 1.53 17.41
C THR A 132 8.58 0.36 16.44
N VAL A 133 8.28 -0.87 16.87
CA VAL A 133 8.28 -2.04 15.97
C VAL A 133 7.27 -1.84 14.85
N TRP A 134 6.03 -1.47 15.17
CA TRP A 134 4.99 -1.22 14.16
C TRP A 134 5.34 -0.09 13.20
N ASP A 135 5.97 0.99 13.67
CA ASP A 135 6.40 2.09 12.80
C ASP A 135 7.53 1.65 11.85
N LYS A 136 8.45 0.81 12.32
CA LYS A 136 9.51 0.24 11.47
C LYS A 136 8.97 -0.74 10.42
N ASP A 137 7.98 -1.56 10.80
CA ASP A 137 7.30 -2.47 9.85
C ASP A 137 6.54 -1.66 8.79
N SER A 138 5.88 -0.57 9.20
CA SER A 138 5.23 0.37 8.28
C SER A 138 6.22 0.97 7.27
N ASP A 139 7.40 1.39 7.73
CA ASP A 139 8.41 2.02 6.88
C ASP A 139 8.98 1.02 5.87
N THR A 140 9.23 -0.22 6.30
CA THR A 140 9.67 -1.31 5.44
C THR A 140 8.66 -1.60 4.32
N GLN A 141 7.36 -1.63 4.64
CA GLN A 141 6.31 -1.78 3.64
C GLN A 141 6.21 -0.57 2.70
N MET A 142 6.42 0.65 3.21
CA MET A 142 6.41 1.87 2.41
C MET A 142 7.55 1.89 1.38
N HIS A 143 8.74 1.39 1.74
CA HIS A 143 9.84 1.21 0.79
C HIS A 143 9.48 0.26 -0.35
N GLN A 144 8.83 -0.86 -0.04
CA GLN A 144 8.34 -1.78 -1.07
C GLN A 144 7.26 -1.14 -1.94
N HIS A 145 6.31 -0.44 -1.34
CA HIS A 145 5.27 0.30 -2.06
C HIS A 145 5.88 1.30 -3.05
N HIS A 146 6.91 2.05 -2.65
CA HIS A 146 7.55 3.00 -3.55
C HIS A 146 8.14 2.33 -4.79
N ARG A 147 8.73 1.14 -4.65
CA ARG A 147 9.27 0.35 -5.77
C ARG A 147 8.17 -0.16 -6.70
N TRP A 148 7.06 -0.65 -6.13
CA TRP A 148 5.89 -1.06 -6.93
C TRP A 148 5.22 0.12 -7.64
N ALA A 149 5.16 1.28 -7.01
CA ALA A 149 4.65 2.51 -7.61
C ALA A 149 5.52 2.92 -8.81
N GLN A 150 6.84 2.95 -8.65
CA GLN A 150 7.78 3.23 -9.74
C GLN A 150 7.61 2.26 -10.93
N ALA A 151 7.50 0.95 -10.65
CA ALA A 151 7.27 -0.06 -11.68
C ALA A 151 5.95 0.17 -12.43
N THR A 152 4.87 0.47 -11.69
CA THR A 152 3.55 0.72 -12.26
C THR A 152 3.55 1.99 -13.13
N THR A 153 4.20 3.07 -12.69
CA THR A 153 4.34 4.29 -13.48
C THR A 153 5.17 4.06 -14.74
N ALA A 154 6.28 3.32 -14.65
CA ALA A 154 7.10 2.96 -15.81
C ALA A 154 6.29 2.17 -16.85
N LEU A 155 5.45 1.23 -16.39
CA LEU A 155 4.55 0.47 -17.26
C LEU A 155 3.51 1.37 -17.94
N GLN A 156 2.91 2.32 -17.21
CA GLN A 156 1.97 3.29 -17.80
C GLN A 156 2.63 4.15 -18.88
N VAL A 157 3.87 4.61 -18.65
CA VAL A 157 4.66 5.33 -19.66
C VAL A 157 4.95 4.44 -20.87
N ALA A 158 5.28 3.16 -20.66
CA ALA A 158 5.49 2.19 -21.74
C ALA A 158 4.25 2.03 -22.63
N ILE A 159 3.07 1.87 -22.01
CA ILE A 159 1.78 1.74 -22.70
C ILE A 159 1.47 3.02 -23.49
N ALA A 160 1.68 4.19 -22.89
CA ALA A 160 1.48 5.47 -23.57
C ALA A 160 2.39 5.64 -24.80
N LEU A 161 3.67 5.28 -24.68
CA LEU A 161 4.62 5.30 -25.79
C LEU A 161 4.26 4.29 -26.89
N ALA A 162 3.78 3.09 -26.51
CA ALA A 162 3.30 2.10 -27.45
C ALA A 162 2.09 2.60 -28.27
N ALA A 163 1.14 3.29 -27.63
CA ALA A 163 0.00 3.90 -28.31
C ALA A 163 0.43 5.00 -29.29
N ILE A 164 1.40 5.85 -28.91
CA ILE A 164 1.96 6.89 -29.79
C ILE A 164 2.68 6.26 -30.99
N ALA A 165 3.45 5.18 -30.77
CA ALA A 165 4.16 4.45 -31.82
C ALA A 165 3.20 3.88 -32.87
N LEU A 166 2.10 3.28 -32.43
CA LEU A 166 1.05 2.76 -33.30
C LEU A 166 0.42 3.85 -34.18
N LEU A 167 0.20 5.05 -33.62
CA LEU A 167 -0.37 6.19 -34.37
C LEU A 167 0.62 6.83 -35.35
N THR A 168 1.91 6.85 -35.04
CA THR A 168 2.93 7.52 -35.87
C THR A 168 3.56 6.62 -36.95
N ARG A 169 3.42 5.28 -36.86
CA ARG A 169 4.01 4.29 -37.79
C ARG A 169 5.52 4.49 -38.06
N LYS A 170 6.26 5.08 -37.11
CA LYS A 170 7.71 5.32 -37.23
C LYS A 170 8.49 4.16 -36.62
N LYS A 171 9.35 3.50 -37.40
CA LYS A 171 10.16 2.34 -36.96
C LYS A 171 11.10 2.61 -35.78
N TRP A 172 11.59 3.84 -35.60
CA TRP A 172 12.36 4.21 -34.40
C TRP A 172 11.49 4.13 -33.12
N LEU A 173 10.21 4.52 -33.19
CA LEU A 173 9.31 4.43 -32.04
C LEU A 173 9.00 2.97 -31.65
N GLU A 174 9.00 2.03 -32.60
CA GLU A 174 8.87 0.59 -32.30
C GLU A 174 10.05 0.09 -31.45
N TYR A 175 11.29 0.44 -31.80
CA TYR A 175 12.46 0.11 -30.98
C TYR A 175 12.41 0.75 -29.60
N ALA A 176 11.96 2.01 -29.51
CA ALA A 176 11.80 2.69 -28.23
C ALA A 176 10.77 1.98 -27.33
N MET A 177 9.67 1.45 -27.90
CA MET A 177 8.67 0.69 -27.17
C MET A 177 9.24 -0.60 -26.56
N PHE A 178 9.99 -1.40 -27.32
CA PHE A 178 10.61 -2.61 -26.80
C PHE A 178 11.65 -2.34 -25.71
N VAL A 179 12.43 -1.25 -25.84
CA VAL A 179 13.39 -0.83 -24.81
C VAL A 179 12.69 -0.44 -23.52
N VAL A 180 11.63 0.37 -23.60
CA VAL A 180 10.87 0.80 -22.41
C VAL A 180 10.11 -0.38 -21.79
N ALA A 181 9.54 -1.27 -22.58
CA ALA A 181 8.92 -2.51 -22.09
C ALA A 181 9.93 -3.43 -21.39
N GLY A 182 11.14 -3.57 -21.95
CA GLY A 182 12.24 -4.30 -21.33
C GLY A 182 12.69 -3.70 -20.01
N ILE A 183 12.84 -2.37 -19.95
CA ILE A 183 13.17 -1.64 -18.71
C ILE A 183 12.05 -1.83 -17.67
N GLY A 184 10.78 -1.70 -18.06
CA GLY A 184 9.64 -1.94 -17.16
C GLY A 184 9.60 -3.37 -16.62
N ALA A 185 9.89 -4.37 -17.46
CA ALA A 185 10.00 -5.77 -17.03
C ALA A 185 11.17 -5.98 -16.05
N VAL A 186 12.34 -5.39 -16.31
CA VAL A 186 13.51 -5.46 -15.42
C VAL A 186 13.21 -4.79 -14.08
N ILE A 187 12.60 -3.60 -14.07
CA ILE A 187 12.20 -2.90 -12.84
C ILE A 187 11.17 -3.75 -12.06
N GLY A 188 10.21 -4.36 -12.77
CA GLY A 188 9.24 -5.27 -12.17
C GLY A 188 9.86 -6.51 -11.54
N VAL A 189 10.84 -7.13 -12.21
CA VAL A 189 11.60 -8.26 -11.68
C VAL A 189 12.46 -7.85 -10.48
N LEU A 190 13.11 -6.69 -10.53
CA LEU A 190 13.87 -6.17 -9.39
C LEU A 190 12.94 -5.87 -8.20
N ALA A 191 11.76 -5.29 -8.43
CA ALA A 191 10.74 -5.08 -7.41
C ALA A 191 10.28 -6.40 -6.76
N LEU A 192 10.04 -7.44 -7.57
CA LEU A 192 9.71 -8.80 -7.10
C LEU A 192 10.86 -9.46 -6.33
N ALA A 193 12.11 -9.23 -6.73
CA ALA A 193 13.29 -9.79 -6.10
C ALA A 193 13.67 -9.09 -4.78
N HIS A 194 12.96 -8.02 -4.39
CA HIS A 194 13.31 -7.18 -3.23
C HIS A 194 14.75 -6.62 -3.25
N ILE A 195 15.39 -6.54 -4.45
CA ILE A 195 16.72 -5.92 -4.66
C ILE A 195 16.57 -4.42 -4.91
#